data_AF-A0A350DJD7-F1
#
_entry.id   AF-A0A350DJD7-F1
#
_cell.length_a   1.000
_cell.length_b   1.000
_cell.length_c   1.000
_cell.angle_alpha   90.00
_cell.angle_beta   90.00
_cell.angle_gamma   90.00
#
_symmetry.space_group_name_H-M   'P 1'
#
loop_
_entity.id
_entity.type
_entity.pdbx_description
1 polymer ?
#
loop_
_entity_poly.entity_id
_entity_poly.type
_entity_poly.pdbx_seq_one_letter_code
_entity_poly.pdbx_strand_id
1 'polypeptide(L)' 'MTQTKQRQQALAPLSCGSSQAEPWDMLIIGGGITGAGIAREAARRGLAVLLIEQ' A
#
# COMPACT_ATOMS: atom_id res chain seq x y z
N MET A 1 7.97 19.68 3.59
CA MET A 1 8.17 19.12 4.94
C MET A 1 7.11 18.06 5.35
N THR A 2 5.96 17.98 4.67
CA THR A 2 4.88 17.02 4.97
C THR A 2 5.05 15.63 4.35
N GLN A 3 5.77 15.51 3.22
CA GLN A 3 5.91 14.25 2.49
C GLN A 3 6.66 13.16 3.28
N THR A 4 7.65 13.54 4.11
CA THR A 4 8.47 12.58 4.86
C THR A 4 7.67 11.83 5.93
N LYS A 5 6.72 12.50 6.62
CA LYS A 5 5.87 11.86 7.63
C LYS A 5 4.90 10.86 7.00
N GLN A 6 4.25 11.22 5.90
CA GLN A 6 3.27 10.38 5.23
C GLN A 6 3.92 9.10 4.67
N ARG A 7 5.13 9.21 4.11
CA ARG A 7 5.89 8.05 3.64
C ARG A 7 6.26 7.12 4.80
N GLN A 8 6.75 7.66 5.92
CA GLN A 8 7.08 6.87 7.10
C GLN A 8 5.86 6.12 7.65
N GLN A 9 4.68 6.73 7.64
CA GLN A 9 3.45 6.11 8.09
C GLN A 9 2.99 4.97 7.16
N ALA A 10 3.17 5.12 5.85
CA ALA A 10 2.87 4.07 4.86
C ALA A 10 3.87 2.89 4.90
N LEU A 11 5.11 3.14 5.34
CA LEU A 11 6.14 2.10 5.49
C LEU A 11 6.05 1.35 6.84
N ALA A 12 5.39 1.94 7.84
CA ALA A 12 5.17 1.32 9.15
C ALA A 12 4.61 -0.12 9.07
N PRO A 13 3.58 -0.43 8.25
CA PRO A 13 3.09 -1.81 8.08
C PRO A 13 4.09 -2.75 7.41
N LEU A 14 5.10 -2.25 6.69
CA LEU A 14 6.14 -3.06 6.05
C LEU A 14 7.31 -3.40 6.99
N SER A 15 7.40 -2.72 8.14
CA SER A 15 8.61 -2.67 8.98
C SER A 15 8.66 -3.77 10.06
N CYS A 16 7.61 -4.59 10.19
CA CYS A 16 7.50 -5.60 11.24
C CYS A 16 7.98 -6.98 10.75
N GLY A 17 9.21 -7.34 11.11
CA GLY A 17 9.83 -8.64 10.84
C GLY A 17 9.53 -9.76 11.84
N SER A 18 8.37 -9.78 12.50
CA SER A 18 8.01 -10.88 13.41
C SER A 18 6.50 -11.13 13.45
N SER A 19 6.10 -12.26 12.86
CA SER A 19 4.90 -13.05 13.21
C SER A 19 3.50 -12.47 12.96
N GLN A 20 3.34 -11.18 12.65
CA GLN A 20 2.05 -10.54 12.35
C GLN A 20 2.18 -9.47 11.24
N ALA A 21 2.83 -9.81 10.13
CA ALA A 21 2.56 -9.05 8.90
C ALA A 21 1.16 -9.48 8.44
N GLU A 22 0.17 -8.58 8.46
CA GLU A 22 -1.09 -8.87 7.76
C GLU A 22 -0.74 -9.18 6.30
N PRO A 23 -1.14 -10.35 5.78
CA PRO A 23 -0.86 -10.69 4.41
C PRO A 23 -1.54 -9.67 3.51
N TRP A 24 -0.77 -9.05 2.63
CA TRP A 24 -1.35 -8.28 1.53
C TRP A 24 -2.02 -9.25 0.58
N ASP A 25 -3.28 -8.99 0.24
CA ASP A 25 -4.02 -9.76 -0.76
C ASP A 25 -3.56 -9.41 -2.18
N MET A 26 -3.03 -8.19 -2.38
CA MET A 26 -2.64 -7.69 -3.70
C MET A 26 -1.52 -6.65 -3.64
N LEU A 27 -0.55 -6.76 -4.55
CA LEU A 27 0.51 -5.78 -4.79
C LEU A 27 0.32 -5.14 -6.18
N ILE A 28 0.35 -3.81 -6.24
CA ILE A 28 0.21 -3.01 -7.46
C ILE A 28 1.48 -2.16 -7.63
N ILE A 29 2.10 -2.26 -8.81
CA ILE A 29 3.30 -1.50 -9.16
C ILE A 29 2.92 -0.47 -10.23
N GLY A 30 3.08 0.81 -9.90
CA GLY A 30 2.76 1.96 -10.73
C GLY A 30 1.56 2.75 -10.23
N GLY A 31 1.78 4.01 -9.82
CA GLY A 31 0.78 4.92 -9.26
C GLY A 31 -0.02 5.75 -10.27
N GLY A 32 0.03 5.40 -11.56
CA GLY A 32 -0.74 6.08 -12.60
C GLY A 32 -2.26 5.87 -12.47
N ILE A 33 -3.05 6.47 -13.37
CA ILE A 33 -4.53 6.40 -13.30
C ILE A 33 -5.07 4.96 -13.21
N THR A 34 -4.46 4.04 -13.95
CA THR A 34 -4.83 2.62 -13.94
C THR A 34 -4.50 1.97 -12.60
N GLY A 35 -3.29 2.15 -12.08
CA GLY A 35 -2.88 1.56 -10.81
C GLY A 35 -3.67 2.10 -9.63
N ALA A 36 -3.91 3.42 -9.59
CA ALA A 36 -4.76 4.05 -8.59
C ALA A 36 -6.22 3.57 -8.66
N GLY A 37 -6.75 3.41 -9.87
CA GLY A 37 -8.11 2.87 -10.08
C GLY A 37 -8.25 1.44 -9.59
N ILE A 38 -7.26 0.58 -9.89
CA ILE A 38 -7.22 -0.81 -9.42
C ILE A 38 -7.09 -0.86 -7.89
N ALA A 39 -6.18 -0.08 -7.29
CA ALA A 39 -6.00 -0.04 -5.84
C ALA A 39 -7.27 0.39 -5.12
N ARG A 40 -7.96 1.42 -5.63
CA ARG A 40 -9.22 1.91 -5.08
C ARG A 40 -10.32 0.86 -5.16
N GLU A 41 -10.45 0.16 -6.29
CA GLU A 41 -11.48 -0.86 -6.46
C GLU A 41 -11.21 -2.11 -5.62
N ALA A 42 -9.95 -2.53 -5.51
CA ALA A 42 -9.55 -3.65 -4.66
C ALA A 42 -9.73 -3.33 -3.17
N ALA A 43 -9.37 -2.13 -2.72
CA ALA A 43 -9.64 -1.67 -1.36
C ALA A 43 -11.15 -1.57 -1.06
N ARG A 44 -11.98 -1.13 -2.03
CA ARG A 44 -13.45 -1.08 -1.89
C ARG A 44 -14.06 -2.47 -1.67
N ARG A 45 -13.39 -3.52 -2.15
CA ARG A 45 -13.78 -4.92 -1.95
C ARG A 45 -13.28 -5.50 -0.62
N GLY A 46 -12.60 -4.71 0.19
CA GLY A 46 -12.06 -5.11 1.49
C GLY A 46 -10.72 -5.84 1.41
N LEU A 47 -10.04 -5.83 0.26
CA LEU A 47 -8.72 -6.44 0.12
C LEU A 47 -7.64 -5.54 0.73
N ALA A 48 -6.66 -6.15 1.40
CA ALA A 48 -5.43 -5.50 1.82
C ALA A 48 -4.52 -5.29 0.60
N VAL A 49 -4.44 -4.06 0.09
CA VAL A 49 -3.72 -3.74 -1.16
C VAL A 49 -2.55 -2.82 -0.89
N LEU A 50 -1.38 -3.18 -1.43
CA LEU A 50 -0.18 -2.35 -1.42
C LEU A 50 0.04 -1.76 -2.81
N LEU A 51 0.08 -0.42 -2.94
CA LEU A 51 0.47 0.26 -4.18
C LEU A 51 1.84 0.91 -4.01
N ILE A 52 2.74 0.64 -4.95
CA ILE A 52 4.12 1.17 -4.96
C ILE A 52 4.35 1.94 -6.25
N GLU A 53 4.99 3.10 -6.13
CA GLU A 53 5.39 3.98 -7.23
C GLU A 53 6.75 4.62 -6.91
N GLN A 54 7.44 5.17 -7.93
CA GLN A 54 8.86 5.57 -7.85
C GLN A 54 9.03 7.07 -7.64
#